data_AF-A0AAD9JCL9-F1
#
_entry.id   AF-A0AAD9JCL9-F1
#
_cell.length_a   1.000
_cell.length_b   1.000
_cell.length_c   1.000
_cell.angle_alpha   90.00
_cell.angle_beta   90.00
_cell.angle_gamma   90.00
#
_symmetry.space_group_name_H-M   'P 1'
#
loop_
_entity.id
_entity.type
_entity.pdbx_description
1 polymer ?
#
loop_
_entity_poly.entity_id
_entity_poly.type
_entity_poly.pdbx_seq_one_letter_code
_entity_poly.pdbx_strand_id
1 'polypeptide(L)'
;MRREVEIFPEQGPEAGGTNLTILIKSGIKEVHSVFLSLPQHEECSIIERTEKSLIVRTPPCVANTTADLLLLITVNADKIIWNTGYTFSYKPNPGITNIQPNTTLVGGGTKLTVSGTSIDSVAHPMISFGVMHCFTIDQQAKFVEHCKVEGSDQMFCLTPNVTVCNATKSTCSGCNPNPSMFNHTSSENIKLLLLILGFILDGDTNYGNLSEHADLPSQLEAYNPPVLQNVESTMQYQKGVPLEIKGQHMDKGVTAGDYTVYVGKGTCLTTDQSLSGSKLLCIPPDPIPEKSNDFRSKYHNINVKIGNYYYDYGYMWYPWWLNKMIIIPVAVVGGLFVIVLLPALVIVKARQRKPKSDSQLDSAIVLPPVMTEDIEVPIERNYVILSRARKSARNRQTMDFPSYINVDREEDMEMK
;
A
#
# COMPACT_ATOMS: atom_id res chain seq x y z
N MET A 1 -22.34 -9.70 35.82
CA MET A 1 -22.10 -8.94 34.56
C MET A 1 -20.91 -9.57 33.86
N ARG A 2 -20.98 -9.85 32.56
CA ARG A 2 -19.80 -10.27 31.79
C ARG A 2 -18.97 -9.01 31.55
N ARG A 3 -17.81 -8.88 32.19
CA ARG A 3 -16.85 -7.81 31.82
C ARG A 3 -16.33 -8.18 30.44
N GLU A 4 -16.49 -7.28 29.47
CA GLU A 4 -15.88 -7.47 28.17
C GLU A 4 -14.37 -7.27 28.30
N VAL A 5 -13.64 -8.36 28.13
CA VAL A 5 -12.18 -8.43 28.01
C VAL A 5 -11.87 -8.77 26.57
N GLU A 6 -10.73 -8.33 26.08
CA GLU A 6 -10.15 -8.68 24.79
C GLU A 6 -8.65 -8.87 25.02
N ILE A 7 -8.09 -9.99 24.56
CA ILE A 7 -6.72 -10.42 24.90
C ILE A 7 -6.00 -10.83 23.62
N PHE A 8 -4.78 -10.34 23.42
CA PHE A 8 -3.96 -10.66 22.26
C PHE A 8 -2.46 -10.64 22.59
N PRO A 9 -1.64 -11.58 22.10
CA PRO A 9 -2.01 -12.78 21.34
C PRO A 9 -2.63 -13.88 22.22
N GLU A 10 -3.29 -14.85 21.59
CA GLU A 10 -3.83 -16.06 22.25
C GLU A 10 -2.83 -17.23 22.30
N GLN A 11 -1.64 -17.07 21.72
CA GLN A 11 -0.55 -18.06 21.72
C GLN A 11 0.83 -17.42 21.79
N GLY A 12 1.85 -18.22 22.15
CA GLY A 12 3.26 -17.83 22.26
C GLY A 12 4.20 -19.04 22.34
N PRO A 13 5.52 -18.87 22.14
CA PRO A 13 6.49 -19.96 22.27
C PRO A 13 6.64 -20.48 23.71
N GLU A 14 7.00 -21.76 23.86
CA GLU A 14 7.31 -22.43 25.13
C GLU A 14 8.42 -21.72 25.94
N ALA A 15 9.32 -20.97 25.30
CA ALA A 15 10.30 -20.09 25.95
C ALA A 15 9.67 -18.92 26.73
N GLY A 16 8.37 -18.64 26.55
CA GLY A 16 7.68 -17.51 27.17
C GLY A 16 8.08 -16.18 26.55
N GLY A 17 8.06 -15.10 27.34
CA GLY A 17 8.46 -13.76 26.92
C GLY A 17 7.39 -12.97 26.15
N THR A 18 6.32 -13.61 25.70
CA THR A 18 5.23 -13.03 24.91
C THR A 18 4.51 -11.92 25.67
N ASN A 19 4.42 -10.74 25.05
CA ASN A 19 3.70 -9.60 25.60
C ASN A 19 2.19 -9.73 25.31
N LEU A 20 1.41 -10.15 26.31
CA LEU A 20 -0.05 -10.18 26.26
C LEU A 20 -0.61 -8.78 26.54
N THR A 21 -1.39 -8.25 25.59
CA THR A 21 -2.21 -7.05 25.77
C THR A 21 -3.59 -7.47 26.25
N ILE A 22 -3.99 -7.03 27.44
CA ILE A 22 -5.28 -7.34 28.06
C ILE A 22 -6.09 -6.04 28.12
N LEU A 23 -7.12 -5.92 27.28
CA LEU A 23 -8.03 -4.78 27.24
C LEU A 23 -9.29 -5.09 28.06
N ILE A 24 -9.68 -4.19 28.97
CA ILE A 24 -10.80 -4.38 29.91
C ILE A 24 -11.75 -3.20 29.79
N LYS A 25 -12.87 -3.38 29.08
CA LYS A 25 -13.80 -2.28 28.73
C LYS A 25 -14.48 -1.65 29.93
N SER A 26 -14.60 -2.37 31.05
CA SER A 26 -15.13 -1.87 32.32
C SER A 26 -14.13 -1.04 33.15
N GLY A 27 -12.88 -0.94 32.72
CA GLY A 27 -11.78 -0.33 33.47
C GLY A 27 -11.22 -1.21 34.60
N ILE A 28 -10.05 -0.80 35.10
CA ILE A 28 -9.16 -1.54 36.02
C ILE A 28 -8.85 -0.66 37.25
N LYS A 29 -9.62 -0.83 38.33
CA LYS A 29 -9.38 -0.08 39.59
C LYS A 29 -8.08 -0.52 40.27
N GLU A 30 -7.96 -1.81 40.60
CA GLU A 30 -6.75 -2.39 41.19
C GLU A 30 -6.48 -3.78 40.60
N VAL A 31 -5.26 -3.98 40.09
CA VAL A 31 -4.68 -5.30 39.78
C VAL A 31 -3.47 -5.44 40.68
N HIS A 32 -3.38 -6.60 41.34
CA HIS A 32 -2.29 -6.97 42.23
C HIS A 32 -1.26 -7.86 41.51
N SER A 33 -1.75 -8.85 40.76
CA SER A 33 -0.93 -9.83 40.03
C SER A 33 -1.74 -10.49 38.90
N VAL A 34 -1.06 -11.12 37.94
CA VAL A 34 -1.68 -11.86 36.83
C VAL A 34 -1.01 -13.20 36.65
N PHE A 35 -1.80 -14.27 36.55
CA PHE A 35 -1.32 -15.64 36.44
C PHE A 35 -1.93 -16.30 35.19
N LEU A 36 -1.13 -17.08 34.48
CA LEU A 36 -1.68 -18.19 33.69
C LEU A 36 -2.04 -19.33 34.66
N SER A 37 -3.06 -20.13 34.35
CA SER A 37 -3.48 -21.26 35.18
C SER A 37 -2.54 -22.47 35.07
N LEU A 38 -1.24 -22.23 35.11
CA LEU A 38 -0.21 -23.26 35.18
C LEU A 38 -0.32 -24.01 36.51
N PRO A 39 -0.16 -25.34 36.54
CA PRO A 39 -0.25 -26.13 37.78
C PRO A 39 0.84 -25.79 38.82
N GLN A 40 1.80 -24.92 38.47
CA GLN A 40 2.89 -24.45 39.35
C GLN A 40 2.80 -22.94 39.69
N HIS A 41 1.69 -22.25 39.38
CA HIS A 41 1.43 -20.83 39.76
C HIS A 41 2.45 -19.81 39.22
N GLU A 42 2.91 -19.95 37.98
CA GLU A 42 3.87 -19.01 37.40
C GLU A 42 3.20 -17.66 37.04
N GLU A 43 3.78 -16.56 37.53
CA GLU A 43 3.22 -15.21 37.43
C GLU A 43 3.68 -14.50 36.15
N CYS A 44 2.76 -13.84 35.44
CA CYS A 44 3.08 -13.02 34.29
C CYS A 44 3.62 -11.66 34.76
N SER A 45 4.87 -11.36 34.42
CA SER A 45 5.50 -10.07 34.76
C SER A 45 4.73 -8.89 34.15
N ILE A 46 4.28 -7.95 34.99
CA ILE A 46 3.55 -6.76 34.53
C ILE A 46 4.55 -5.75 33.95
N ILE A 47 4.37 -5.38 32.67
CA ILE A 47 5.20 -4.40 31.95
C ILE A 47 4.56 -3.01 32.04
N GLU A 48 3.28 -2.89 31.70
CA GLU A 48 2.56 -1.61 31.65
C GLU A 48 1.14 -1.78 32.18
N ARG A 49 0.60 -0.74 32.82
CA ARG A 49 -0.78 -0.71 33.30
C ARG A 49 -1.40 0.67 33.09
N THR A 50 -2.58 0.70 32.50
CA THR A 50 -3.43 1.89 32.40
C THR A 50 -4.78 1.65 33.10
N GLU A 51 -5.74 2.59 32.96
CA GLU A 51 -7.11 2.38 33.42
C GLU A 51 -7.85 1.27 32.66
N LYS A 52 -7.46 0.94 31.43
CA LYS A 52 -8.23 0.06 30.52
C LYS A 52 -7.40 -1.02 29.82
N SER A 53 -6.08 -0.92 29.86
CA SER A 53 -5.14 -1.91 29.33
C SER A 53 -4.17 -2.36 30.41
N LEU A 54 -3.71 -3.60 30.28
CA LEU A 54 -2.62 -4.17 31.04
C LEU A 54 -1.73 -4.95 30.05
N ILE A 55 -0.43 -4.67 30.04
CA ILE A 55 0.55 -5.42 29.25
C ILE A 55 1.33 -6.29 30.24
N VAL A 56 1.25 -7.61 30.06
CA VAL A 56 1.99 -8.59 30.87
C VAL A 56 2.82 -9.48 29.97
N ARG A 57 3.95 -9.99 30.48
CA ARG A 57 4.83 -10.91 29.77
C ARG A 57 4.77 -12.32 30.37
N THR A 58 4.57 -13.32 29.51
CA THR A 58 4.46 -14.72 29.91
C THR A 58 5.77 -15.28 30.49
N PRO A 59 5.69 -16.17 31.50
CA PRO A 59 6.83 -16.99 31.91
C PRO A 59 7.16 -18.05 30.84
N PRO A 60 8.34 -18.68 30.88
CA PRO A 60 8.60 -19.93 30.17
C PRO A 60 7.65 -21.04 30.62
N CYS A 61 7.36 -22.03 29.77
CA CYS A 61 6.50 -23.14 30.12
C CYS A 61 7.28 -24.25 30.85
N VAL A 62 7.04 -24.43 32.16
CA VAL A 62 7.73 -25.44 32.99
C VAL A 62 7.07 -26.84 32.93
N ALA A 63 6.04 -27.04 32.09
CA ALA A 63 5.31 -28.30 31.98
C ALA A 63 5.23 -28.84 30.55
N ASN A 64 5.31 -30.17 30.39
CA ASN A 64 5.13 -30.89 29.11
C ASN A 64 3.65 -30.92 28.67
N THR A 65 2.94 -29.79 28.77
CA THR A 65 1.52 -29.66 28.48
C THR A 65 1.30 -28.59 27.42
N THR A 66 1.10 -29.02 26.18
CA THR A 66 0.58 -28.23 25.04
C THR A 66 -0.91 -27.92 25.20
N ALA A 67 -1.34 -27.62 26.43
CA ALA A 67 -2.73 -27.43 26.81
C ALA A 67 -3.06 -25.93 26.94
N ASP A 68 -4.30 -25.58 26.60
CA ASP A 68 -4.80 -24.21 26.67
C ASP A 68 -5.00 -23.77 28.13
N LEU A 69 -4.24 -22.76 28.57
CA LEU A 69 -4.17 -22.29 29.94
C LEU A 69 -5.11 -21.10 30.18
N LEU A 70 -5.99 -21.18 31.18
CA LEU A 70 -6.88 -20.06 31.52
C LEU A 70 -6.09 -18.87 32.08
N LEU A 71 -6.36 -17.66 31.59
CA LEU A 71 -5.78 -16.45 32.18
C LEU A 71 -6.60 -15.99 33.39
N LEU A 72 -5.92 -15.86 34.54
CA LEU A 72 -6.49 -15.50 35.83
C LEU A 72 -5.89 -14.16 36.31
N ILE A 73 -6.73 -13.16 36.53
CA ILE A 73 -6.30 -11.81 36.97
C ILE A 73 -6.66 -11.64 38.44
N THR A 74 -5.68 -11.31 39.29
CA THR A 74 -5.92 -11.07 40.72
C THR A 74 -6.13 -9.59 40.97
N VAL A 75 -7.33 -9.22 41.41
CA VAL A 75 -7.74 -7.83 41.64
C VAL A 75 -7.91 -7.51 43.13
N ASN A 76 -7.60 -6.25 43.47
CA ASN A 76 -7.62 -5.66 44.81
C ASN A 76 -6.68 -6.34 45.84
N ALA A 77 -6.53 -5.71 47.01
CA ALA A 77 -5.78 -6.27 48.14
C ALA A 77 -6.34 -7.60 48.68
N ASP A 78 -7.65 -7.84 48.53
CA ASP A 78 -8.34 -9.07 48.96
C ASP A 78 -8.01 -10.32 48.12
N LYS A 79 -7.14 -10.17 47.11
CA LYS A 79 -6.71 -11.23 46.18
C LYS A 79 -7.88 -11.96 45.48
N ILE A 80 -8.86 -11.20 45.00
CA ILE A 80 -10.00 -11.76 44.29
C ILE A 80 -9.52 -12.26 42.91
N ILE A 81 -9.53 -13.58 42.73
CA ILE A 81 -9.18 -14.22 41.46
C ILE A 81 -10.35 -14.06 40.48
N TRP A 82 -10.11 -13.32 39.40
CA TRP A 82 -11.02 -13.19 38.27
C TRP A 82 -10.57 -14.10 37.13
N ASN A 83 -11.32 -15.16 36.89
CA ASN A 83 -11.22 -15.94 35.65
C ASN A 83 -11.75 -15.10 34.48
N THR A 84 -10.88 -14.79 33.52
CA THR A 84 -11.23 -14.00 32.34
C THR A 84 -12.13 -14.75 31.35
N GLY A 85 -12.10 -16.08 31.37
CA GLY A 85 -12.70 -16.95 30.36
C GLY A 85 -11.86 -17.09 29.08
N TYR A 86 -10.69 -16.45 29.02
CA TYR A 86 -9.73 -16.58 27.93
C TYR A 86 -8.70 -17.67 28.23
N THR A 87 -8.21 -18.30 27.17
CA THR A 87 -7.11 -19.27 27.22
C THR A 87 -5.90 -18.77 26.41
N PHE A 88 -4.70 -19.11 26.88
CA PHE A 88 -3.44 -18.90 26.18
C PHE A 88 -2.78 -20.25 25.88
N SER A 89 -2.30 -20.42 24.66
CA SER A 89 -1.80 -21.70 24.14
C SER A 89 -0.28 -21.63 23.88
N TYR A 90 0.52 -22.32 24.69
CA TYR A 90 1.95 -22.46 24.40
C TYR A 90 2.16 -23.34 23.16
N LYS A 91 3.04 -22.90 22.26
CA LYS A 91 3.45 -23.60 21.04
C LYS A 91 4.95 -23.93 21.10
N PRO A 92 5.42 -24.96 20.38
CA PRO A 92 6.86 -25.24 20.30
C PRO A 92 7.64 -24.03 19.81
N ASN A 93 8.85 -23.83 20.34
CA ASN A 93 9.70 -22.69 20.00
C ASN A 93 9.97 -22.58 18.48
N PRO A 94 10.14 -21.34 17.96
CA PRO A 94 10.48 -21.13 16.56
C PRO A 94 11.89 -21.65 16.25
N GLY A 95 12.02 -22.41 15.16
CA GLY A 95 13.32 -22.84 14.62
C GLY A 95 13.60 -22.14 13.30
N ILE A 96 14.76 -21.49 13.13
CA ILE A 96 15.15 -20.87 11.85
C ILE A 96 16.11 -21.81 11.11
N THR A 97 15.87 -22.03 9.82
CA THR A 97 16.63 -22.98 8.98
C THR A 97 17.25 -22.36 7.72
N ASN A 98 16.72 -21.23 7.22
CA ASN A 98 17.25 -20.55 6.03
C ASN A 98 16.88 -19.06 6.04
N ILE A 99 17.76 -18.21 5.50
CA ILE A 99 17.56 -16.76 5.41
C ILE A 99 18.13 -16.25 4.08
N GLN A 100 17.31 -15.62 3.24
CA GLN A 100 17.72 -15.15 1.90
C GLN A 100 17.01 -13.84 1.50
N PRO A 101 17.64 -12.95 0.72
CA PRO A 101 19.05 -12.97 0.31
C PRO A 101 20.03 -12.73 1.48
N ASN A 102 21.32 -12.95 1.25
CA ASN A 102 22.40 -12.60 2.20
C ASN A 102 22.92 -11.16 2.03
N THR A 103 22.19 -10.29 1.32
CA THR A 103 22.59 -8.91 1.01
C THR A 103 21.42 -7.94 1.24
N THR A 104 21.71 -6.65 1.44
CA THR A 104 20.71 -5.58 1.59
C THR A 104 21.27 -4.20 1.16
N LEU A 105 20.47 -3.14 1.26
CA LEU A 105 20.94 -1.75 1.15
C LEU A 105 21.20 -1.14 2.52
N VAL A 106 22.20 -0.24 2.63
CA VAL A 106 22.50 0.50 3.86
C VAL A 106 21.34 1.35 4.38
N GLY A 107 20.40 1.74 3.52
CA GLY A 107 19.17 2.47 3.90
C GLY A 107 18.01 1.56 4.34
N GLY A 108 18.19 0.25 4.28
CA GLY A 108 17.15 -0.74 4.59
C GLY A 108 16.00 -0.80 3.58
N GLY A 109 14.93 -1.47 4.01
CA GLY A 109 13.67 -1.63 3.30
C GLY A 109 13.66 -2.77 2.29
N THR A 110 14.73 -3.58 2.21
CA THR A 110 14.75 -4.76 1.34
C THR A 110 14.13 -5.95 2.06
N LYS A 111 13.50 -6.85 1.30
CA LYS A 111 12.78 -8.00 1.82
C LYS A 111 13.71 -9.20 2.03
N LEU A 112 13.92 -9.59 3.28
CA LEU A 112 14.47 -10.90 3.62
C LEU A 112 13.35 -11.91 3.84
N THR A 113 13.55 -13.13 3.35
CA THR A 113 12.72 -14.29 3.62
C THR A 113 13.44 -15.17 4.63
N VAL A 114 12.75 -15.52 5.70
CA VAL A 114 13.23 -16.41 6.76
C VAL A 114 12.32 -17.63 6.78
N SER A 115 12.91 -18.81 6.60
CA SER A 115 12.21 -20.11 6.63
C SER A 115 12.60 -20.91 7.87
N GLY A 116 11.71 -21.79 8.32
CA GLY A 116 11.85 -22.44 9.60
C GLY A 116 10.70 -23.37 9.99
N THR A 117 10.44 -23.46 11.29
CA THR A 117 9.34 -24.22 11.92
C THR A 117 8.77 -23.44 13.10
N SER A 118 7.47 -23.58 13.37
CA SER A 118 6.75 -22.88 14.44
C SER A 118 6.94 -21.35 14.45
N ILE A 119 7.16 -20.74 13.27
CA ILE A 119 7.40 -19.29 13.12
C ILE A 119 6.16 -18.47 13.55
N ASP A 120 4.98 -19.06 13.45
CA ASP A 120 3.69 -18.52 13.91
C ASP A 120 3.46 -18.63 15.43
N SER A 121 4.37 -19.26 16.18
CA SER A 121 4.36 -19.20 17.65
C SER A 121 4.60 -17.78 18.15
N VAL A 122 5.43 -16.98 17.46
CA VAL A 122 5.76 -15.61 17.85
C VAL A 122 4.82 -14.62 17.17
N ALA A 123 4.10 -13.83 17.96
CA ALA A 123 3.13 -12.87 17.42
C ALA A 123 3.78 -11.63 16.78
N HIS A 124 4.94 -11.20 17.29
CA HIS A 124 5.63 -9.97 16.86
C HIS A 124 7.14 -10.18 16.66
N PRO A 125 7.59 -11.13 15.83
CA PRO A 125 9.01 -11.39 15.61
C PRO A 125 9.70 -10.13 15.05
N MET A 126 10.92 -9.87 15.50
CA MET A 126 11.72 -8.73 15.02
C MET A 126 13.08 -9.21 14.49
N ILE A 127 13.53 -8.63 13.39
CA ILE A 127 14.90 -8.76 12.90
C ILE A 127 15.77 -7.69 13.56
N SER A 128 17.05 -7.98 13.75
CA SER A 128 18.01 -7.01 14.27
C SER A 128 19.42 -7.17 13.70
N PHE A 129 20.14 -6.05 13.63
CA PHE A 129 21.53 -6.00 13.17
C PHE A 129 22.45 -5.35 14.20
N GLY A 130 23.61 -5.98 14.44
CA GLY A 130 24.77 -5.36 15.05
C GLY A 130 25.79 -4.95 13.99
N VAL A 131 26.32 -3.72 14.06
CA VAL A 131 27.33 -3.23 13.10
C VAL A 131 28.74 -3.47 13.64
N MET A 132 29.46 -4.44 13.06
CA MET A 132 30.70 -4.99 13.61
C MET A 132 31.86 -3.97 13.78
N HIS A 133 31.83 -2.86 13.04
CA HIS A 133 32.94 -1.88 12.98
C HIS A 133 32.51 -0.41 13.12
N CYS A 134 31.37 -0.12 13.78
CA CYS A 134 31.02 1.27 14.08
C CYS A 134 31.62 1.73 15.42
N PHE A 135 32.82 2.30 15.37
CA PHE A 135 33.45 2.97 16.52
C PHE A 135 32.88 4.39 16.71
N THR A 136 31.60 4.50 17.05
CA THR A 136 31.12 5.62 17.88
C THR A 136 31.24 5.23 19.34
N ILE A 137 31.74 6.15 20.16
CA ILE A 137 31.82 5.95 21.61
C ILE A 137 30.39 5.98 22.15
N ASP A 138 30.12 5.03 23.05
CA ASP A 138 28.82 4.71 23.66
C ASP A 138 27.74 4.12 22.72
N GLN A 139 27.22 2.97 23.19
CA GLN A 139 26.17 2.12 22.62
C GLN A 139 26.49 1.38 21.30
N GLN A 140 26.38 0.04 21.38
CA GLN A 140 26.20 -0.81 20.20
C GLN A 140 24.85 -0.45 19.58
N ALA A 141 24.86 0.22 18.42
CA ALA A 141 23.64 0.54 17.68
C ALA A 141 23.00 -0.75 17.14
N LYS A 142 22.12 -1.37 17.95
CA LYS A 142 21.29 -2.51 17.54
C LYS A 142 20.10 -1.96 16.77
N PHE A 143 20.19 -2.03 15.44
CA PHE A 143 19.08 -1.70 14.56
C PHE A 143 18.04 -2.82 14.62
N VAL A 144 16.74 -2.49 14.66
CA VAL A 144 15.66 -3.47 14.82
C VAL A 144 14.49 -3.08 13.90
N GLU A 145 13.82 -4.06 13.30
CA GLU A 145 12.59 -3.88 12.51
C GLU A 145 11.64 -5.07 12.71
N HIS A 146 10.34 -4.86 12.52
CA HIS A 146 9.34 -5.92 12.62
C HIS A 146 9.35 -6.86 11.40
N CYS A 147 9.16 -8.16 11.65
CA CYS A 147 8.89 -9.17 10.63
C CYS A 147 7.38 -9.48 10.57
N LYS A 148 6.90 -9.82 9.38
CA LYS A 148 5.54 -10.30 9.12
C LYS A 148 5.57 -11.81 8.90
N VAL A 149 4.91 -12.56 9.78
CA VAL A 149 4.66 -14.00 9.63
C VAL A 149 3.78 -14.27 8.41
N GLU A 150 4.05 -15.34 7.65
CA GLU A 150 3.22 -15.83 6.55
C GLU A 150 2.84 -17.32 6.66
N GLY A 151 3.23 -17.97 7.75
CA GLY A 151 2.87 -19.35 8.08
C GLY A 151 3.71 -19.88 9.24
N SER A 152 3.52 -21.15 9.58
CA SER A 152 4.32 -21.83 10.60
C SER A 152 5.77 -22.08 10.15
N ASP A 153 6.04 -21.98 8.84
CA ASP A 153 7.33 -22.28 8.21
C ASP A 153 8.03 -21.06 7.60
N GLN A 154 7.39 -19.89 7.56
CA GLN A 154 7.94 -18.71 6.87
C GLN A 154 7.51 -17.37 7.47
N MET A 155 8.45 -16.42 7.50
CA MET A 155 8.19 -15.00 7.70
C MET A 155 9.02 -14.13 6.74
N PHE A 156 8.58 -12.87 6.57
CA PHE A 156 9.33 -11.85 5.84
C PHE A 156 9.72 -10.71 6.76
N CYS A 157 10.98 -10.29 6.69
CA CYS A 157 11.48 -9.13 7.42
C CYS A 157 11.88 -8.06 6.42
N LEU A 158 11.52 -6.80 6.67
CA LEU A 158 12.17 -5.67 6.01
C LEU A 158 13.45 -5.36 6.78
N THR A 159 14.53 -5.04 6.08
CA THR A 159 15.78 -4.64 6.75
C THR A 159 15.64 -3.24 7.35
N PRO A 160 16.02 -3.00 8.62
CA PRO A 160 16.07 -1.65 9.16
C PRO A 160 17.11 -0.80 8.44
N ASN A 161 16.93 0.53 8.50
CA ASN A 161 17.91 1.48 8.01
C ASN A 161 19.15 1.50 8.91
N VAL A 162 20.31 1.12 8.37
CA VAL A 162 21.61 1.04 9.09
C VAL A 162 22.54 2.23 8.79
N THR A 163 22.03 3.32 8.21
CA THR A 163 22.83 4.53 7.97
C THR A 163 23.22 5.24 9.26
N VAL A 164 24.44 4.98 9.73
CA VAL A 164 25.04 5.74 10.83
C VAL A 164 25.40 7.15 10.35
N CYS A 165 24.70 8.16 10.86
CA CYS A 165 25.01 9.57 10.63
C CYS A 165 25.73 10.18 11.83
N ASN A 166 26.89 10.82 11.63
CA ASN A 166 27.59 11.48 12.72
C ASN A 166 26.95 12.85 13.01
N ALA A 167 26.14 12.90 14.08
CA ALA A 167 25.40 14.08 14.52
C ALA A 167 26.27 15.35 14.66
N THR A 168 27.55 15.21 15.02
CA THR A 168 28.44 16.36 15.26
C THR A 168 28.88 17.12 13.99
N LYS A 169 28.65 16.56 12.79
CA LYS A 169 29.14 17.13 11.52
C LYS A 169 28.06 17.41 10.48
N SER A 170 26.78 17.26 10.82
CA SER A 170 25.64 17.39 9.88
C SER A 170 25.83 16.61 8.56
N THR A 171 26.58 15.51 8.61
CA THR A 171 26.98 14.72 7.44
C THR A 171 26.84 13.24 7.75
N CYS A 172 26.03 12.55 6.96
CA CYS A 172 25.94 11.08 6.98
C CYS A 172 27.15 10.47 6.26
N SER A 173 28.36 10.74 6.76
CA SER A 173 29.47 9.81 6.56
C SER A 173 29.10 8.53 7.29
N GLY A 174 28.70 7.49 6.54
CA GLY A 174 28.53 6.14 7.09
C GLY A 174 29.79 5.68 7.81
N CYS A 175 29.68 4.55 8.52
CA CYS A 175 30.76 3.95 9.32
C CYS A 175 32.13 4.14 8.65
N ASN A 176 33.10 4.67 9.40
CA ASN A 176 34.49 4.80 8.97
C ASN A 176 35.33 3.72 9.66
N PRO A 177 35.18 2.43 9.27
CA PRO A 177 36.08 1.39 9.73
C PRO A 177 37.49 1.72 9.25
N ASN A 178 38.50 1.29 10.00
CA ASN A 178 39.88 1.65 9.72
C ASN A 178 40.28 1.20 8.30
N PRO A 179 40.75 2.09 7.39
CA PRO A 179 40.94 1.77 5.97
C PRO A 179 41.85 0.56 5.69
N SER A 180 42.71 0.20 6.64
CA SER A 180 43.61 -0.96 6.57
C SER A 180 42.94 -2.33 6.71
N MET A 181 41.61 -2.42 6.85
CA MET A 181 40.90 -3.69 7.08
C MET A 181 39.99 -4.13 5.91
N PHE A 182 39.76 -3.26 4.92
CA PHE A 182 38.95 -3.59 3.73
C PHE A 182 39.77 -4.25 2.61
N ASN A 183 40.29 -5.45 2.89
CA ASN A 183 40.98 -6.29 1.88
C ASN A 183 40.03 -7.13 1.02
N HIS A 184 38.71 -7.01 1.18
CA HIS A 184 37.74 -7.54 0.21
C HIS A 184 37.65 -6.61 -1.01
N THR A 185 38.60 -6.80 -1.93
CA THR A 185 38.65 -6.15 -3.23
C THR A 185 37.53 -6.64 -4.14
N SER A 186 36.37 -5.97 -4.12
CA SER A 186 35.41 -6.02 -5.23
C SER A 186 35.72 -4.89 -6.23
N SER A 187 35.47 -5.13 -7.52
CA SER A 187 36.11 -4.39 -8.63
C SER A 187 35.70 -2.92 -8.80
N GLU A 188 34.77 -2.41 -8.00
CA GLU A 188 34.18 -1.06 -8.14
C GLU A 188 33.97 -0.43 -6.76
N ASN A 189 33.92 0.90 -6.68
CA ASN A 189 33.96 1.67 -5.41
C ASN A 189 32.66 1.65 -4.59
N ILE A 190 32.01 0.49 -4.48
CA ILE A 190 30.81 0.30 -3.64
C ILE A 190 31.26 0.10 -2.20
N LYS A 191 30.83 0.98 -1.29
CA LYS A 191 31.13 0.81 0.14
C LYS A 191 30.25 -0.31 0.70
N LEU A 192 30.90 -1.38 1.14
CA LEU A 192 30.29 -2.55 1.75
C LEU A 192 30.28 -2.37 3.27
N LEU A 193 29.16 -2.67 3.93
CA LEU A 193 29.06 -2.75 5.39
C LEU A 193 28.61 -4.16 5.80
N LEU A 194 29.36 -4.79 6.69
CA LEU A 194 29.05 -6.13 7.19
C LEU A 194 28.22 -6.04 8.47
N LEU A 195 27.03 -6.63 8.45
CA LEU A 195 26.06 -6.63 9.55
C LEU A 195 26.02 -8.02 10.19
N ILE A 196 26.09 -8.09 11.52
CA ILE A 196 25.82 -9.32 12.27
C ILE A 196 24.31 -9.42 12.46
N LEU A 197 23.72 -10.57 12.08
CA LEU A 197 22.28 -10.82 12.15
C LEU A 197 21.87 -11.46 13.48
N GLY A 198 20.70 -11.06 13.99
CA GLY A 198 20.02 -11.68 15.14
C GLY A 198 18.52 -11.40 15.10
N PHE A 199 17.71 -12.23 15.75
CA PHE A 199 16.26 -12.07 15.88
C PHE A 199 15.85 -11.84 17.33
N ILE A 200 14.63 -11.34 17.52
CA ILE A 200 13.95 -11.24 18.81
C ILE A 200 12.65 -12.03 18.67
N LEU A 201 12.55 -13.14 19.40
CA LEU A 201 11.52 -14.17 19.26
C LEU A 201 10.86 -14.44 20.62
N ASP A 202 10.23 -13.39 21.15
CA ASP A 202 9.75 -13.30 22.53
C ASP A 202 10.85 -13.67 23.55
N GLY A 203 10.71 -14.80 24.25
CA GLY A 203 11.67 -15.32 25.24
C GLY A 203 12.75 -16.23 24.67
N ASP A 204 12.67 -16.63 23.40
CA ASP A 204 13.70 -17.46 22.77
C ASP A 204 14.93 -16.62 22.41
N THR A 205 16.02 -16.85 23.14
CA THR A 205 17.31 -16.16 22.96
C THR A 205 18.25 -16.84 21.97
N ASN A 206 17.96 -18.05 21.48
CA ASN A 206 18.90 -18.83 20.65
C ASN A 206 19.33 -18.04 19.41
N TYR A 207 18.36 -17.45 18.70
CA TYR A 207 18.61 -16.67 17.49
C TYR A 207 19.00 -15.20 17.77
N GLY A 208 19.29 -14.82 19.02
CA GLY A 208 19.66 -13.46 19.41
C GLY A 208 20.96 -12.94 18.76
N ASN A 209 21.86 -13.86 18.39
CA ASN A 209 23.10 -13.61 17.66
C ASN A 209 23.42 -14.83 16.76
N LEU A 210 23.24 -14.71 15.44
CA LEU A 210 23.51 -15.83 14.53
C LEU A 210 25.01 -16.11 14.38
N SER A 211 25.93 -15.28 14.89
CA SER A 211 27.37 -15.62 14.94
C SER A 211 27.68 -16.91 15.71
N GLU A 212 26.74 -17.36 16.55
CA GLU A 212 26.83 -18.60 17.34
C GLU A 212 26.26 -19.82 16.58
N HIS A 213 25.62 -19.61 15.41
CA HIS A 213 24.97 -20.65 14.61
C HIS A 213 25.75 -20.90 13.31
N ALA A 214 26.56 -21.97 13.30
CA ALA A 214 27.44 -22.29 12.16
C ALA A 214 26.70 -22.64 10.85
N ASP A 215 25.48 -23.17 10.94
CA ASP A 215 24.68 -23.62 9.79
C ASP A 215 23.81 -22.50 9.16
N LEU A 216 23.83 -21.29 9.73
CA LEU A 216 23.02 -20.15 9.27
C LEU A 216 23.89 -18.98 8.78
N PRO A 217 23.40 -18.14 7.85
CA PRO A 217 24.11 -16.92 7.44
C PRO A 217 24.09 -15.89 8.58
N SER A 218 25.16 -15.89 9.37
CA SER A 218 25.36 -14.99 10.51
C SER A 218 25.64 -13.53 10.12
N GLN A 219 26.00 -13.29 8.87
CA GLN A 219 26.43 -12.01 8.35
C GLN A 219 25.65 -11.61 7.09
N LEU A 220 25.31 -10.33 7.00
CA LEU A 220 24.62 -9.72 5.86
C LEU A 220 25.47 -8.62 5.24
N GLU A 221 25.57 -8.62 3.91
CA GLU A 221 26.30 -7.61 3.15
C GLU A 221 25.39 -6.43 2.78
N ALA A 222 25.60 -5.26 3.40
CA ALA A 222 24.88 -4.04 3.07
C ALA A 222 25.64 -3.18 2.05
N TYR A 223 24.99 -2.88 0.93
CA TYR A 223 25.51 -2.11 -0.20
C TYR A 223 24.96 -0.68 -0.22
N ASN A 224 25.68 0.23 -0.88
CA ASN A 224 25.13 1.55 -1.25
C ASN A 224 23.90 1.38 -2.19
N PRO A 225 22.93 2.31 -2.16
CA PRO A 225 21.78 2.26 -3.06
C PRO A 225 22.18 2.41 -4.54
N PRO A 226 21.46 1.77 -5.48
CA PRO A 226 21.72 1.91 -6.91
C PRO A 226 21.64 3.37 -7.41
N VAL A 227 22.43 3.70 -8.44
CA VAL A 227 22.42 5.02 -9.07
C VAL A 227 21.68 4.93 -10.39
N LEU A 228 20.50 5.56 -10.49
CA LEU A 228 19.74 5.59 -11.74
C LEU A 228 20.34 6.58 -12.75
N GLN A 229 20.22 6.26 -14.04
CA GLN A 229 20.62 7.14 -15.13
C GLN A 229 19.53 8.19 -15.39
N ASN A 230 19.88 9.47 -15.34
CA ASN A 230 18.98 10.57 -15.69
C ASN A 230 18.43 10.41 -17.12
N VAL A 231 17.11 10.58 -17.30
CA VAL A 231 16.46 10.52 -18.61
C VAL A 231 15.91 11.90 -18.99
N GLU A 232 16.57 12.57 -19.93
CA GLU A 232 16.20 13.92 -20.39
C GLU A 232 14.96 13.95 -21.30
N SER A 233 14.47 12.79 -21.75
CA SER A 233 13.41 12.68 -22.76
C SER A 233 12.16 11.94 -22.26
N THR A 234 10.98 12.36 -22.76
CA THR A 234 9.72 11.68 -22.45
C THR A 234 9.62 10.35 -23.19
N MET A 235 9.45 9.26 -22.46
CA MET A 235 9.32 7.91 -22.99
C MET A 235 7.92 7.68 -23.59
N GLN A 236 7.82 6.82 -24.60
CA GLN A 236 6.54 6.47 -25.23
C GLN A 236 6.11 5.06 -24.81
N TYR A 237 4.87 4.90 -24.34
CA TYR A 237 4.31 3.58 -24.10
C TYR A 237 4.16 2.79 -25.42
N GLN A 238 4.63 1.55 -25.42
CA GLN A 238 4.43 0.58 -26.50
C GLN A 238 3.89 -0.74 -25.92
N LYS A 239 2.81 -1.27 -26.50
CA LYS A 239 2.11 -2.44 -25.95
C LYS A 239 2.97 -3.69 -26.08
N GLY A 240 3.24 -4.36 -24.94
CA GLY A 240 4.05 -5.57 -24.88
C GLY A 240 5.56 -5.35 -24.89
N VAL A 241 6.02 -4.10 -24.91
CA VAL A 241 7.45 -3.75 -24.78
C VAL A 241 7.73 -3.35 -23.33
N PRO A 242 8.73 -3.93 -22.65
CA PRO A 242 9.09 -3.52 -21.31
C PRO A 242 9.80 -2.16 -21.32
N LEU A 243 9.51 -1.34 -20.31
CA LEU A 243 10.26 -0.15 -19.95
C LEU A 243 11.60 -0.56 -19.33
N GLU A 244 12.70 -0.07 -19.90
CA GLU A 244 14.07 -0.32 -19.46
C GLU A 244 14.54 0.84 -18.55
N ILE A 245 14.48 0.63 -17.24
CA ILE A 245 15.08 1.51 -16.23
C ILE A 245 16.59 1.24 -16.19
N LYS A 246 17.41 2.28 -16.35
CA LYS A 246 18.88 2.18 -16.42
C LYS A 246 19.56 2.76 -15.20
N GLY A 247 20.72 2.21 -14.86
CA GLY A 247 21.52 2.68 -13.73
C GLY A 247 22.85 1.94 -13.58
N GLN A 248 23.40 2.02 -12.38
CA GLN A 248 24.61 1.32 -11.91
C GLN A 248 24.29 0.60 -10.60
N HIS A 249 24.93 -0.56 -10.39
CA HIS A 249 24.81 -1.41 -9.20
C HIS A 249 23.37 -1.89 -8.90
N MET A 250 22.55 -2.01 -9.95
CA MET A 250 21.14 -2.35 -9.81
C MET A 250 20.87 -3.77 -9.28
N ASP A 251 21.86 -4.67 -9.33
CA ASP A 251 21.80 -6.03 -8.80
C ASP A 251 22.51 -6.21 -7.44
N LYS A 252 22.89 -5.11 -6.76
CA LYS A 252 23.69 -5.15 -5.51
C LYS A 252 22.84 -4.78 -4.30
N GLY A 253 22.77 -5.69 -3.33
CA GLY A 253 21.98 -5.50 -2.12
C GLY A 253 20.46 -5.57 -2.31
N VAL A 254 19.97 -5.99 -3.48
CA VAL A 254 18.54 -5.99 -3.85
C VAL A 254 18.18 -7.15 -4.78
N THR A 255 16.92 -7.57 -4.71
CA THR A 255 16.27 -8.51 -5.64
C THR A 255 15.30 -7.78 -6.58
N ALA A 256 14.79 -8.46 -7.61
CA ALA A 256 13.75 -7.91 -8.49
C ALA A 256 12.44 -7.53 -7.75
N GLY A 257 12.18 -8.14 -6.58
CA GLY A 257 11.03 -7.85 -5.73
C GLY A 257 11.18 -6.60 -4.84
N ASP A 258 12.40 -6.10 -4.65
CA ASP A 258 12.67 -4.87 -3.88
C ASP A 258 12.44 -3.58 -4.69
N TYR A 259 12.25 -3.72 -5.99
CA TYR A 259 11.90 -2.65 -6.91
C TYR A 259 10.39 -2.48 -7.04
N THR A 260 9.91 -1.25 -6.91
CA THR A 260 8.54 -0.88 -7.33
C THR A 260 8.60 0.34 -8.25
N VAL A 261 8.32 0.14 -9.53
CA VAL A 261 8.22 1.22 -10.52
C VAL A 261 6.76 1.65 -10.63
N TYR A 262 6.52 2.95 -10.44
CA TYR A 262 5.21 3.58 -10.53
C TYR A 262 5.11 4.41 -11.82
N VAL A 263 3.93 4.42 -12.44
CA VAL A 263 3.57 5.23 -13.60
C VAL A 263 2.26 5.95 -13.28
N GLY A 264 2.35 7.23 -12.93
CA GLY A 264 1.23 7.96 -12.32
C GLY A 264 0.79 7.31 -11.00
N LYS A 265 -0.41 6.73 -10.95
CA LYS A 265 -0.90 5.90 -9.83
C LYS A 265 -0.81 4.38 -10.07
N GLY A 266 -0.44 3.94 -11.28
CA GLY A 266 -0.28 2.51 -11.58
C GLY A 266 1.12 2.01 -11.22
N THR A 267 1.27 0.69 -11.04
CA THR A 267 2.57 0.03 -10.93
C THR A 267 2.91 -0.69 -12.22
N CYS A 268 4.20 -0.74 -12.57
CA CYS A 268 4.70 -1.65 -13.60
C CYS A 268 4.91 -3.05 -13.00
N LEU A 269 4.72 -4.08 -13.81
CA LEU A 269 5.01 -5.47 -13.42
C LEU A 269 6.48 -5.79 -13.68
N THR A 270 7.23 -6.13 -12.63
CA THR A 270 8.57 -6.73 -12.72
C THR A 270 8.46 -8.25 -12.80
N THR A 271 9.55 -8.93 -13.18
CA THR A 271 9.69 -10.39 -13.12
C THR A 271 11.08 -10.74 -12.57
N ASP A 272 11.29 -11.95 -12.05
CA ASP A 272 12.56 -12.28 -11.37
C ASP A 272 13.78 -12.27 -12.32
N GLN A 273 13.54 -12.51 -13.61
CA GLN A 273 14.55 -12.42 -14.68
C GLN A 273 14.74 -10.99 -15.24
N SER A 274 14.06 -9.98 -14.70
CA SER A 274 14.06 -8.62 -15.24
C SER A 274 15.22 -7.73 -14.78
N LEU A 275 16.00 -8.17 -13.78
CA LEU A 275 17.05 -7.39 -13.14
C LEU A 275 18.45 -7.79 -13.64
N SER A 276 19.32 -6.80 -13.82
CA SER A 276 20.73 -6.94 -14.17
C SER A 276 21.51 -5.75 -13.59
N GLY A 277 22.83 -5.86 -13.40
CA GLY A 277 23.62 -4.85 -12.67
C GLY A 277 23.60 -3.42 -13.22
N SER A 278 23.15 -3.21 -14.46
CA SER A 278 22.96 -1.90 -15.08
C SER A 278 21.51 -1.56 -15.48
N LYS A 279 20.54 -2.45 -15.24
CA LYS A 279 19.14 -2.22 -15.64
C LYS A 279 18.09 -3.09 -14.95
N LEU A 280 16.88 -2.55 -14.87
CA LEU A 280 15.64 -3.27 -14.58
C LEU A 280 14.68 -3.16 -15.78
N LEU A 281 14.05 -4.27 -16.17
CA LEU A 281 12.93 -4.29 -17.12
C LEU A 281 11.60 -4.35 -16.37
N CYS A 282 10.60 -3.58 -16.79
CA CYS A 282 9.26 -3.67 -16.21
C CYS A 282 8.16 -3.44 -17.26
N ILE A 283 7.06 -4.17 -17.18
CA ILE A 283 5.94 -4.03 -18.12
C ILE A 283 5.01 -2.93 -17.61
N PRO A 284 4.82 -1.80 -18.32
CA PRO A 284 3.97 -0.72 -17.83
C PRO A 284 2.49 -1.09 -17.89
N PRO A 285 1.65 -0.52 -17.01
CA PRO A 285 0.24 -0.89 -16.89
C PRO A 285 -0.58 -0.61 -18.16
N ASP A 286 -1.41 -1.61 -18.51
CA ASP A 286 -2.48 -1.58 -19.51
C ASP A 286 -3.72 -2.22 -18.85
N PRO A 287 -4.83 -1.49 -18.63
CA PRO A 287 -5.17 -0.18 -19.17
C PRO A 287 -4.34 0.99 -18.61
N ILE A 288 -4.43 2.13 -19.29
CA ILE A 288 -3.78 3.40 -18.92
C ILE A 288 -4.16 3.76 -17.47
N PRO A 289 -3.19 3.97 -16.56
CA PRO A 289 -3.46 4.31 -15.17
C PRO A 289 -3.93 5.77 -15.02
N GLU A 290 -4.47 6.10 -13.86
CA GLU A 290 -4.63 7.50 -13.45
C GLU A 290 -3.27 8.21 -13.36
N LYS A 291 -3.26 9.52 -13.62
CA LYS A 291 -2.12 10.38 -13.30
C LYS A 291 -1.99 10.55 -11.79
N SER A 292 -0.78 10.86 -11.34
CA SER A 292 -0.55 11.33 -9.97
C SER A 292 -1.24 12.69 -9.73
N ASN A 293 -1.17 13.19 -8.49
CA ASN A 293 -1.86 14.42 -8.10
C ASN A 293 -1.25 15.71 -8.71
N ASP A 294 -0.19 15.63 -9.52
CA ASP A 294 0.26 16.75 -10.35
C ASP A 294 -0.67 16.93 -11.56
N PHE A 295 -1.65 17.84 -11.42
CA PHE A 295 -2.54 18.24 -12.51
C PHE A 295 -1.85 19.00 -13.65
N ARG A 296 -0.57 19.39 -13.53
CA ARG A 296 0.13 20.21 -14.55
C ARG A 296 0.86 19.37 -15.60
N SER A 297 1.33 18.16 -15.27
CA SER A 297 2.04 17.31 -16.23
C SER A 297 1.09 16.74 -17.30
N LYS A 298 1.45 16.96 -18.57
CA LYS A 298 0.73 16.38 -19.73
C LYS A 298 0.86 14.85 -19.77
N TYR A 299 1.92 14.31 -19.18
CA TYR A 299 2.34 12.91 -19.21
C TYR A 299 2.19 12.26 -17.82
N HIS A 300 2.49 10.97 -17.70
CA HIS A 300 2.55 10.27 -16.42
C HIS A 300 3.99 10.31 -15.91
N ASN A 301 4.22 10.75 -14.67
CA ASN A 301 5.52 10.65 -14.01
C ASN A 301 5.90 9.17 -13.75
N ILE A 302 7.19 8.87 -13.79
CA ILE A 302 7.77 7.56 -13.51
C ILE A 302 8.60 7.67 -12.24
N ASN A 303 8.14 7.05 -11.15
CA ASN A 303 8.88 7.04 -9.88
C ASN A 303 9.39 5.62 -9.64
N VAL A 304 10.64 5.48 -9.20
CA VAL A 304 11.23 4.18 -8.85
C VAL A 304 11.45 4.15 -7.34
N LYS A 305 10.87 3.16 -6.66
CA LYS A 305 11.19 2.81 -5.28
C LYS A 305 12.15 1.61 -5.27
N ILE A 306 13.18 1.67 -4.44
CA ILE A 306 14.16 0.59 -4.24
C ILE A 306 14.38 0.42 -2.73
N GLY A 307 13.77 -0.59 -2.11
CA GLY A 307 13.72 -0.68 -0.65
C GLY A 307 13.16 0.60 -0.03
N ASN A 308 13.91 1.26 0.85
CA ASN A 308 13.53 2.57 1.42
C ASN A 308 13.82 3.80 0.55
N TYR A 309 14.51 3.65 -0.59
CA TYR A 309 14.88 4.78 -1.46
C TYR A 309 13.81 5.09 -2.51
N TYR A 310 13.70 6.37 -2.89
CA TYR A 310 12.74 6.88 -3.86
C TYR A 310 13.44 7.79 -4.87
N TYR A 311 13.13 7.62 -6.16
CA TYR A 311 13.72 8.38 -7.27
C TYR A 311 12.61 8.85 -8.21
N ASP A 312 12.71 10.09 -8.70
CA ASP A 312 12.03 10.53 -9.93
C ASP A 312 12.92 10.11 -11.12
N TYR A 313 12.35 9.38 -12.08
CA TYR A 313 13.03 8.86 -13.26
C TYR A 313 12.60 9.55 -14.56
N GLY A 314 11.62 10.45 -14.51
CA GLY A 314 11.11 11.18 -15.67
C GLY A 314 9.65 10.87 -16.00
N TYR A 315 9.31 10.83 -17.30
CA TYR A 315 7.90 10.85 -17.75
C TYR A 315 7.64 9.89 -18.91
N MET A 316 6.47 9.24 -18.91
CA MET A 316 5.95 8.45 -20.03
C MET A 316 4.64 9.03 -20.57
N TRP A 317 4.47 9.04 -21.89
CA TRP A 317 3.21 9.36 -22.55
C TRP A 317 2.52 8.12 -23.13
N TYR A 318 1.21 8.03 -22.90
CA TYR A 318 0.36 7.01 -23.49
C TYR A 318 -0.30 7.53 -24.78
N PRO A 319 -0.21 6.79 -25.90
CA PRO A 319 -0.92 7.14 -27.11
C PRO A 319 -2.45 7.25 -26.97
N TRP A 320 -3.00 8.34 -27.49
CA TRP A 320 -4.43 8.63 -27.57
C TRP A 320 -5.30 7.50 -28.15
N TRP A 321 -4.79 6.71 -29.10
CA TRP A 321 -5.49 5.56 -29.69
C TRP A 321 -5.62 4.34 -28.76
N LEU A 322 -5.01 4.35 -27.57
CA LEU A 322 -5.24 3.35 -26.53
C LEU A 322 -6.34 3.77 -25.54
N ASN A 323 -6.73 5.05 -25.55
CA ASN A 323 -7.74 5.55 -24.63
C ASN A 323 -9.15 5.17 -25.10
N LYS A 324 -9.73 4.14 -24.49
CA LYS A 324 -11.09 3.66 -24.79
C LYS A 324 -12.17 4.75 -24.67
N MET A 325 -11.98 5.77 -23.82
CA MET A 325 -12.89 6.93 -23.71
C MET A 325 -12.89 7.82 -24.97
N ILE A 326 -11.86 7.76 -25.81
CA ILE A 326 -11.77 8.49 -27.08
C ILE A 326 -12.30 7.62 -28.24
N ILE A 327 -11.97 6.32 -28.25
CA ILE A 327 -12.36 5.40 -29.32
C ILE A 327 -13.89 5.25 -29.40
N ILE A 328 -14.56 5.03 -28.27
CA ILE A 328 -15.99 4.70 -28.24
C ILE A 328 -16.87 5.84 -28.79
N PRO A 329 -16.72 7.11 -28.37
CA PRO A 329 -17.49 8.21 -28.96
C PRO A 329 -17.23 8.42 -30.45
N VAL A 330 -15.97 8.30 -30.89
CA VAL A 330 -15.61 8.49 -32.32
C VAL A 330 -16.22 7.39 -33.19
N ALA A 331 -16.22 6.14 -32.72
CA ALA A 331 -16.86 5.02 -33.42
C ALA A 331 -18.39 5.21 -33.53
N VAL A 332 -19.05 5.68 -32.45
CA VAL A 332 -20.50 5.93 -32.45
C VAL A 332 -20.87 7.10 -33.37
N VAL A 333 -20.15 8.24 -33.30
CA VAL A 333 -20.41 9.41 -34.14
C VAL A 333 -20.13 9.10 -35.62
N GLY A 334 -19.01 8.44 -35.92
CA GLY A 334 -18.67 8.02 -37.29
C GLY A 334 -19.69 7.03 -37.86
N GLY A 335 -20.10 6.03 -37.06
CA GLY A 335 -21.13 5.06 -37.43
C GLY A 335 -22.48 5.73 -37.74
N LEU A 336 -22.95 6.61 -36.86
CA LEU A 336 -24.19 7.38 -37.08
C LEU A 336 -24.10 8.27 -38.33
N PHE A 337 -22.96 8.93 -38.56
CA PHE A 337 -22.75 9.77 -39.74
C PHE A 337 -22.84 8.98 -41.04
N VAL A 338 -22.26 7.77 -41.09
CA VAL A 338 -22.36 6.84 -42.23
C VAL A 338 -23.81 6.33 -42.40
N ILE A 339 -24.47 5.94 -41.30
CA ILE A 339 -25.85 5.44 -41.30
C ILE A 339 -26.86 6.51 -41.74
N VAL A 340 -26.60 7.80 -41.49
CA VAL A 340 -27.47 8.90 -41.93
C VAL A 340 -27.15 9.37 -43.35
N LEU A 341 -25.86 9.52 -43.71
CA LEU A 341 -25.49 10.06 -45.02
C LEU A 341 -25.66 9.07 -46.17
N LEU A 342 -25.38 7.77 -46.00
CA LEU A 342 -25.52 6.81 -47.10
C LEU A 342 -26.98 6.72 -47.62
N PRO A 343 -28.01 6.58 -46.76
CA PRO A 343 -29.41 6.65 -47.21
C PRO A 343 -29.77 8.01 -47.80
N ALA A 344 -29.32 9.12 -47.21
CA ALA A 344 -29.60 10.46 -47.74
C ALA A 344 -29.04 10.64 -49.17
N LEU A 345 -27.81 10.20 -49.43
CA LEU A 345 -27.20 10.22 -50.76
C LEU A 345 -27.93 9.31 -51.75
N VAL A 346 -28.36 8.12 -51.32
CA VAL A 346 -29.19 7.21 -52.15
C VAL A 346 -30.53 7.87 -52.50
N ILE A 347 -31.21 8.50 -51.54
CA ILE A 347 -32.49 9.20 -51.74
C ILE A 347 -32.33 10.38 -52.72
N VAL A 348 -31.28 11.19 -52.58
CA VAL A 348 -31.00 12.30 -53.51
C VAL A 348 -30.73 11.77 -54.92
N LYS A 349 -29.90 10.73 -55.06
CA LYS A 349 -29.54 10.13 -56.36
C LYS A 349 -30.71 9.41 -57.02
N ALA A 350 -31.65 8.88 -56.24
CA ALA A 350 -32.93 8.34 -56.72
C ALA A 350 -33.90 9.45 -57.19
N ARG A 351 -33.98 10.57 -56.45
CA ARG A 351 -34.80 11.74 -56.85
C ARG A 351 -34.31 12.41 -58.13
N GLN A 352 -32.99 12.46 -58.35
CA GLN A 352 -32.38 12.92 -59.61
C GLN A 352 -32.59 11.96 -60.79
N ARG A 353 -33.05 10.72 -60.55
CA ARG A 353 -33.32 9.69 -61.56
C ARG A 353 -34.82 9.44 -61.74
N LYS A 354 -35.55 10.45 -62.20
CA LYS A 354 -36.82 10.25 -62.93
C LYS A 354 -36.76 10.95 -64.29
N PRO A 355 -37.30 10.33 -65.36
CA PRO A 355 -37.10 10.78 -66.73
C PRO A 355 -37.93 12.04 -67.06
N LYS A 356 -37.50 12.76 -68.11
CA LYS A 356 -38.35 13.75 -68.79
C LYS A 356 -39.58 13.04 -69.40
N SER A 357 -40.70 13.75 -69.42
CA SER A 357 -41.94 13.35 -70.07
C SER A 357 -42.56 14.57 -70.74
N ASP A 358 -42.20 14.79 -72.00
CA ASP A 358 -42.86 15.79 -72.85
C ASP A 358 -43.98 15.09 -73.62
N SER A 359 -45.21 15.58 -73.55
CA SER A 359 -46.39 14.93 -74.13
C SER A 359 -47.33 15.93 -74.80
N GLN A 360 -47.48 15.86 -76.13
CA GLN A 360 -48.65 16.42 -76.80
C GLN A 360 -48.89 15.82 -78.19
N LEU A 361 -50.13 15.38 -78.41
CA LEU A 361 -50.86 15.41 -79.68
C LEU A 361 -52.33 15.63 -79.31
N ASP A 362 -53.06 16.43 -80.10
CA ASP A 362 -54.07 17.32 -79.54
C ASP A 362 -55.55 16.85 -79.50
N SER A 363 -56.34 17.69 -78.82
CA SER A 363 -57.80 17.78 -78.56
C SER A 363 -58.79 17.37 -79.69
N ALA A 364 -60.12 17.22 -79.47
CA ALA A 364 -61.02 17.74 -78.41
C ALA A 364 -62.16 16.72 -78.06
N ILE A 365 -63.17 16.95 -77.20
CA ILE A 365 -64.32 17.92 -77.20
C ILE A 365 -64.89 18.10 -75.75
N VAL A 366 -65.77 19.09 -75.48
CA VAL A 366 -65.95 19.77 -74.16
C VAL A 366 -67.40 20.22 -73.80
N LEU A 367 -67.82 20.08 -72.51
CA LEU A 367 -68.92 20.78 -71.73
C LEU A 367 -70.42 20.61 -72.15
N PRO A 368 -71.45 21.11 -71.38
CA PRO A 368 -71.62 21.53 -69.95
C PRO A 368 -72.81 20.77 -69.23
N PRO A 369 -73.46 21.16 -68.06
CA PRO A 369 -73.39 22.34 -67.16
C PRO A 369 -73.27 22.06 -65.61
N VAL A 370 -74.22 22.50 -64.75
CA VAL A 370 -74.03 23.05 -63.35
C VAL A 370 -75.30 22.93 -62.44
N MET A 371 -75.20 23.13 -61.09
CA MET A 371 -76.18 23.59 -60.03
C MET A 371 -76.31 22.68 -58.75
N THR A 372 -76.55 23.08 -57.47
CA THR A 372 -76.39 24.33 -56.62
C THR A 372 -76.65 24.08 -55.09
N GLU A 373 -76.05 24.89 -54.17
CA GLU A 373 -76.41 25.32 -52.75
C GLU A 373 -76.71 24.27 -51.62
N ASP A 374 -76.64 24.48 -50.27
CA ASP A 374 -76.67 25.59 -49.23
C ASP A 374 -75.50 25.47 -48.16
N ILE A 375 -75.19 26.25 -47.07
CA ILE A 375 -75.76 27.31 -46.16
C ILE A 375 -76.45 26.75 -44.84
N GLU A 376 -76.31 27.20 -43.55
CA GLU A 376 -75.61 28.31 -42.79
C GLU A 376 -74.97 27.87 -41.39
N VAL A 377 -75.14 28.60 -40.25
CA VAL A 377 -74.49 28.43 -38.89
C VAL A 377 -75.52 28.51 -37.69
N PRO A 378 -75.48 29.24 -36.50
CA PRO A 378 -74.44 29.86 -35.60
C PRO A 378 -74.54 29.66 -34.02
N ILE A 379 -73.40 29.73 -33.29
CA ILE A 379 -73.06 30.38 -31.94
C ILE A 379 -73.89 30.17 -30.61
N GLU A 380 -73.24 29.77 -29.47
CA GLU A 380 -73.03 30.58 -28.20
C GLU A 380 -72.13 29.91 -27.09
N ARG A 381 -72.20 30.31 -25.78
CA ARG A 381 -71.08 30.26 -24.77
C ARG A 381 -71.53 30.18 -23.28
N ASN A 382 -70.81 29.48 -22.37
CA ASN A 382 -70.64 29.88 -20.93
C ASN A 382 -69.59 29.10 -20.07
N TYR A 383 -69.35 29.51 -18.81
CA TYR A 383 -68.24 29.11 -17.91
C TYR A 383 -68.65 28.34 -16.61
N VAL A 384 -67.75 27.49 -16.06
CA VAL A 384 -67.58 27.15 -14.61
C VAL A 384 -66.30 26.28 -14.39
N ILE A 385 -65.74 26.05 -13.18
CA ILE A 385 -65.00 26.99 -12.28
C ILE A 385 -64.02 26.20 -11.34
N LEU A 386 -62.93 26.85 -10.85
CA LEU A 386 -61.93 26.36 -9.84
C LEU A 386 -61.05 25.14 -10.26
N SER A 387 -59.84 24.90 -9.70
CA SER A 387 -59.17 25.48 -8.52
C SER A 387 -57.65 25.74 -8.69
N ARG A 388 -57.03 26.46 -7.73
CA ARG A 388 -55.64 26.96 -7.76
C ARG A 388 -54.58 25.95 -7.23
N ALA A 389 -53.38 25.97 -7.83
CA ALA A 389 -52.09 26.21 -7.12
C ALA A 389 -51.03 26.64 -8.18
N ARG A 390 -50.31 27.78 -8.15
CA ARG A 390 -49.49 28.54 -7.16
C ARG A 390 -48.12 27.93 -6.82
N LYS A 391 -47.07 28.68 -7.21
CA LYS A 391 -45.65 28.61 -6.77
C LYS A 391 -44.89 27.35 -7.26
N SER A 392 -43.54 27.34 -7.30
CA SER A 392 -42.59 28.27 -6.67
C SER A 392 -41.38 28.68 -7.55
N ALA A 393 -40.55 29.56 -6.98
CA ALA A 393 -39.26 30.05 -7.45
C ALA A 393 -38.32 28.92 -7.92
N ARG A 394 -37.48 29.13 -8.94
CA ARG A 394 -36.21 29.91 -8.85
C ARG A 394 -35.48 29.64 -7.53
N ASN A 395 -34.91 28.46 -7.38
CA ASN A 395 -33.87 28.22 -6.38
C ASN A 395 -32.50 28.37 -7.04
N ARG A 396 -31.85 29.52 -6.82
CA ARG A 396 -30.38 29.58 -6.89
C ARG A 396 -29.88 29.00 -5.56
N GLN A 397 -29.05 27.98 -5.66
CA GLN A 397 -27.89 27.81 -4.81
C GLN A 397 -26.69 28.06 -5.73
N THR A 398 -25.71 28.94 -5.48
CA THR A 398 -25.43 29.70 -4.26
C THR A 398 -25.46 28.82 -3.01
N MET A 399 -24.61 27.79 -3.02
CA MET A 399 -23.86 27.50 -1.81
C MET A 399 -22.91 28.67 -1.60
N ASP A 400 -23.16 29.45 -0.56
CA ASP A 400 -22.19 30.45 -0.09
C ASP A 400 -20.96 29.74 0.48
N PHE A 401 -19.81 30.39 0.37
CA PHE A 401 -18.62 30.00 1.11
C PHE A 401 -18.84 30.31 2.60
N PRO A 402 -18.70 29.33 3.52
CA PRO A 402 -18.37 29.64 4.89
C PRO A 402 -16.92 30.12 4.89
N SER A 403 -16.71 31.44 4.95
CA SER A 403 -15.41 32.03 5.22
C SER A 403 -14.96 31.59 6.61
N TYR A 404 -14.00 30.67 6.68
CA TYR A 404 -13.36 30.38 7.96
C TYR A 404 -12.52 31.57 8.41
N ILE A 405 -12.75 31.96 9.65
CA ILE A 405 -12.24 33.17 10.29
C ILE A 405 -10.73 33.00 10.58
N ASN A 406 -9.96 34.08 10.45
CA ASN A 406 -8.61 34.14 10.99
C ASN A 406 -8.68 33.89 12.50
N VAL A 407 -7.99 32.86 13.00
CA VAL A 407 -7.61 32.84 14.41
C VAL A 407 -6.38 33.72 14.52
N ASP A 408 -6.52 34.86 15.19
CA ASP A 408 -5.46 35.84 15.36
C ASP A 408 -4.31 35.31 16.24
N ARG A 409 -3.16 35.99 16.13
CA ARG A 409 -1.93 35.67 16.85
C ARG A 409 -1.71 36.69 17.97
N GLU A 410 -2.10 36.30 19.17
CA GLU A 410 -1.56 36.79 20.44
C GLU A 410 -0.88 35.56 21.07
N GLU A 411 0.42 35.50 21.40
CA GLU A 411 1.23 36.47 22.16
C GLU A 411 0.59 36.83 23.49
N ASP A 412 0.87 36.02 24.52
CA ASP A 412 0.83 36.48 25.90
C ASP A 412 2.01 35.87 26.69
N MET A 413 2.51 36.59 27.71
CA MET A 413 3.88 36.43 28.21
C MET A 413 4.03 36.74 29.71
N GLU A 414 3.56 35.83 30.58
CA GLU A 414 3.97 35.77 32.00
C GLU A 414 4.44 34.33 32.32
N MET A 415 5.59 34.04 32.93
CA MET A 415 6.38 34.69 34.01
C MET A 415 5.93 34.30 35.44
N LYS A 416 6.14 33.03 35.79
CA LYS A 416 6.45 32.59 37.16
C LYS A 416 7.14 31.23 37.19
#